data_AF-D2S439-F1
#
_entry.id   AF-D2S439-F1
#
_cell.length_a   1.000
_cell.length_b   1.000
_cell.length_c   1.000
_cell.angle_alpha   90.00
_cell.angle_beta   90.00
_cell.angle_gamma   90.00
#
_symmetry.space_group_name_H-M   'P 1'
#
loop_
_entity.id
_entity.type
_entity.pdbx_description
1 polymer ?
#
loop_
_entity_poly.entity_id
_entity_poly.type
_entity_poly.pdbx_seq_one_letter_code
_entity_poly.pdbx_strand_id
1 'polypeptide(L)'
;MPSWTNATGPASGLLRPAETAQEVGLRRDAPVSPVQAPFVERYWSVRWDRTGRPPHRSEVLSHPSVNLSVESGSEPRFGHVLPAVLVHGVTPRRFTIDLAGTGRVTAAKFRPGGWVALGGRLPGRATVAPLGTALGLDAARLLDAVLAAEDDDARAAVLDAVLAPLAPDPPAAYLELLALLERMAADRSLVRVEQVAVLGSMSTRSLQRLFAGYVGLSPKAVLARYRLQDAAATIDAGGVGDLAGLAASLGWFDQAHFSRDFRAVTGTTPSAYLRRARAAQDTG
;
A
#
# COMPACT_ATOMS: atom_id res chain seq x y z
N MET A 1 -28.86 6.23 -10.81
CA MET A 1 -28.04 5.23 -10.09
C MET A 1 -26.69 5.16 -10.80
N PRO A 2 -25.62 5.77 -10.27
CA PRO A 2 -24.32 5.69 -10.93
C PRO A 2 -23.75 4.27 -10.75
N SER A 3 -23.28 3.72 -11.86
CA SER A 3 -22.83 2.34 -12.01
C SER A 3 -21.56 2.03 -11.21
N TRP A 4 -21.64 1.00 -10.37
CA TRP A 4 -20.52 0.36 -9.71
C TRP A 4 -19.53 -0.18 -10.75
N THR A 5 -18.28 0.29 -10.76
CA THR A 5 -17.24 -0.24 -11.65
C THR A 5 -16.21 -1.00 -10.80
N ASN A 6 -16.15 -2.31 -10.95
CA ASN A 6 -15.23 -3.20 -10.23
C ASN A 6 -13.78 -2.86 -10.55
N ALA A 7 -13.00 -2.48 -9.54
CA ALA A 7 -11.57 -2.21 -9.66
C ALA A 7 -10.74 -3.51 -9.69
N THR A 8 -10.84 -4.30 -10.77
CA THR A 8 -10.12 -5.57 -10.98
C THR A 8 -8.71 -5.42 -11.57
N GLY A 9 -8.06 -4.27 -11.40
CA GLY A 9 -6.71 -4.03 -11.94
C GLY A 9 -5.57 -4.52 -11.03
N PRO A 10 -4.42 -4.94 -11.60
CA PRO A 10 -3.19 -5.28 -10.85
C PRO A 10 -2.63 -4.10 -10.03
N ALA A 11 -3.03 -2.87 -10.34
CA ALA A 11 -2.74 -1.65 -9.58
C ALA A 11 -3.50 -1.53 -8.24
N SER A 12 -4.25 -2.55 -7.85
CA SER A 12 -5.12 -2.52 -6.67
C SER A 12 -4.38 -2.77 -5.34
N GLY A 13 -3.21 -3.42 -5.38
CA GLY A 13 -2.55 -3.93 -4.17
C GLY A 13 -3.41 -4.92 -3.37
N LEU A 14 -4.62 -5.27 -3.82
CA LEU A 14 -5.46 -6.30 -3.22
C LEU A 14 -5.00 -7.65 -3.75
N LEU A 15 -4.76 -8.59 -2.85
CA LEU A 15 -4.67 -9.99 -3.25
C LEU A 15 -6.09 -10.48 -3.50
N ARG A 16 -6.31 -11.11 -4.66
CA ARG A 16 -7.64 -11.60 -5.11
C ARG A 16 -8.68 -10.48 -5.28
N PRO A 17 -8.45 -9.53 -6.21
CA PRO A 17 -9.32 -8.38 -6.40
C PRO A 17 -10.74 -8.76 -6.88
N ALA A 18 -10.91 -9.85 -7.63
CA ALA A 18 -12.22 -10.31 -8.10
C ALA A 18 -13.11 -10.88 -6.97
N GLU A 19 -12.53 -11.69 -6.07
CA GLU A 19 -13.23 -12.21 -4.87
C GLU A 19 -13.59 -11.07 -3.91
N THR A 20 -12.65 -10.14 -3.70
CA THR A 20 -12.85 -9.02 -2.78
C THR A 20 -13.89 -8.03 -3.31
N ALA A 21 -13.90 -7.71 -4.61
CA ALA A 21 -14.84 -6.74 -5.20
C ALA A 21 -16.31 -7.20 -5.14
N GLN A 22 -16.58 -8.51 -5.02
CA GLN A 22 -17.93 -9.03 -4.82
C GLN A 22 -18.41 -8.92 -3.36
N GLU A 23 -17.48 -8.78 -2.41
CA GLU A 23 -17.78 -8.78 -0.97
C GLU A 23 -17.64 -7.40 -0.32
N VAL A 24 -16.95 -6.46 -0.97
CA VAL A 24 -16.77 -5.08 -0.48
C VAL A 24 -16.89 -4.04 -1.61
N GLY A 25 -17.49 -2.89 -1.28
CA GLY A 25 -17.52 -1.75 -2.19
C GLY A 25 -16.22 -0.97 -2.12
N LEU A 26 -15.33 -1.14 -3.08
CA LEU A 26 -14.05 -0.41 -3.18
C LEU A 26 -14.13 0.73 -4.20
N ARG A 27 -13.74 1.94 -3.78
CA ARG A 27 -13.63 3.13 -4.63
C ARG A 27 -12.22 3.74 -4.61
N ARG A 28 -11.69 4.17 -5.77
CA ARG A 28 -10.27 4.63 -5.94
C ARG A 28 -10.04 5.67 -7.03
N ASP A 29 -11.11 6.16 -7.65
CA ASP A 29 -11.13 7.05 -8.81
C ASP A 29 -11.20 8.54 -8.44
N ALA A 30 -11.28 8.86 -7.15
CA ALA A 30 -11.30 10.24 -6.69
C ALA A 30 -10.00 10.98 -7.09
N PRO A 31 -10.11 12.22 -7.61
CA PRO A 31 -8.95 12.99 -8.06
C PRO A 31 -8.08 13.40 -6.87
N VAL A 32 -6.78 13.51 -7.12
CA VAL A 32 -5.81 14.15 -6.22
C VAL A 32 -5.51 15.53 -6.77
N SER A 33 -5.61 16.57 -5.94
CA SER A 33 -5.31 17.93 -6.40
C SER A 33 -3.85 18.07 -6.83
N PRO A 34 -3.53 18.96 -7.78
CA PRO A 34 -2.16 19.14 -8.26
C PRO A 34 -1.14 19.44 -7.15
N VAL A 35 -1.57 20.17 -6.11
CA VAL A 35 -0.71 20.50 -4.97
C VAL A 35 -0.39 19.28 -4.09
N GLN A 36 -1.30 18.30 -4.03
CA GLN A 36 -1.11 17.04 -3.29
C GLN A 36 -0.44 15.94 -4.09
N ALA A 37 -0.46 16.01 -5.43
CA ALA A 37 0.05 14.97 -6.31
C ALA A 37 1.50 14.47 -6.01
N PRO A 38 2.43 15.33 -5.55
CA PRO A 38 3.76 14.86 -5.12
C PRO A 38 3.72 13.99 -3.86
N PHE A 39 2.77 14.18 -2.95
CA PHE A 39 2.74 13.55 -1.62
C PHE A 39 1.74 12.40 -1.53
N VAL A 40 0.56 12.58 -2.12
CA VAL A 40 -0.55 11.63 -2.11
C VAL A 40 -0.59 10.88 -3.43
N GLU A 41 -0.60 9.55 -3.35
CA GLU A 41 -0.69 8.69 -4.53
C GLU A 41 -2.14 8.58 -5.01
N ARG A 42 -3.07 8.39 -4.06
CA ARG A 42 -4.51 8.26 -4.32
C ARG A 42 -5.34 8.35 -3.05
N TYR A 43 -6.60 8.70 -3.21
CA TYR A 43 -7.64 8.46 -2.21
C TYR A 43 -8.35 7.13 -2.51
N TRP A 44 -8.83 6.47 -1.46
CA TRP A 44 -9.61 5.26 -1.60
C TRP A 44 -10.64 5.13 -0.49
N SER A 45 -11.76 4.48 -0.80
CA SER A 45 -12.78 4.13 0.18
C SER A 45 -13.14 2.64 0.06
N VAL A 46 -13.35 1.98 1.19
CA VAL A 46 -13.91 0.62 1.22
C VAL A 46 -15.12 0.60 2.13
N ARG A 47 -16.20 -0.06 1.71
CA ARG A 47 -17.44 -0.25 2.46
C ARG A 47 -17.74 -1.74 2.55
N TRP A 48 -18.21 -2.20 3.71
CA TRP A 48 -18.64 -3.58 3.89
C TRP A 48 -19.88 -3.67 4.78
N ASP A 49 -20.69 -4.69 4.52
CA ASP A 49 -21.77 -5.13 5.40
C ASP A 49 -21.72 -6.66 5.51
N ARG A 50 -21.42 -7.12 6.73
CA ARG A 50 -21.33 -8.52 7.12
C ARG A 50 -22.33 -8.85 8.23
N THR A 51 -23.39 -8.07 8.36
CA THR A 51 -24.45 -8.34 9.33
C THR A 51 -25.01 -9.74 9.11
N GLY A 52 -24.97 -10.58 10.15
CA GLY A 52 -25.42 -11.98 10.08
C GLY A 52 -24.51 -12.90 9.27
N ARG A 53 -23.31 -12.47 8.85
CA ARG A 53 -22.34 -13.26 8.07
C ARG A 53 -21.00 -13.38 8.81
N PRO A 54 -20.22 -14.45 8.62
CA PRO A 54 -18.89 -14.55 9.21
C PRO A 54 -17.99 -13.41 8.69
N PRO A 55 -16.92 -13.03 9.42
CA PRO A 55 -15.97 -12.03 8.94
C PRO A 55 -15.35 -12.41 7.59
N HIS A 56 -15.09 -11.42 6.74
CA HIS A 56 -14.33 -11.60 5.51
C HIS A 56 -12.87 -11.22 5.72
N ARG A 57 -11.97 -12.17 5.48
CA ARG A 57 -10.54 -11.93 5.56
C ARG A 57 -10.03 -11.28 4.27
N SER A 58 -9.78 -9.96 4.32
CA SER A 58 -9.19 -9.21 3.22
C SER A 58 -7.67 -9.14 3.35
N GLU A 59 -6.99 -9.27 2.22
CA GLU A 59 -5.53 -9.35 2.13
C GLU A 59 -4.99 -8.28 1.17
N VAL A 60 -4.12 -7.40 1.66
CA VAL A 60 -3.54 -6.31 0.86
C VAL A 60 -2.02 -6.47 0.81
N LEU A 61 -1.47 -6.54 -0.41
CA LEU A 61 -0.07 -6.24 -0.66
C LEU A 61 0.16 -4.76 -0.38
N SER A 62 0.72 -4.50 0.79
CA SER A 62 1.10 -3.13 1.15
C SER A 62 2.14 -2.61 0.15
N HIS A 63 2.11 -1.32 -0.12
CA HIS A 63 3.26 -0.61 -0.69
C HIS A 63 4.03 0.02 0.49
N PRO A 64 5.29 0.46 0.33
CA PRO A 64 6.01 1.13 1.40
C PRO A 64 5.47 2.56 1.62
N SER A 65 4.19 2.65 1.98
CA SER A 65 3.38 3.87 2.08
C SER A 65 2.76 3.97 3.47
N VAL A 66 2.73 5.19 3.98
CA VAL A 66 1.86 5.55 5.11
C VAL A 66 0.44 5.78 4.58
N ASN A 67 -0.58 5.42 5.33
CA ASN A 67 -1.97 5.77 5.01
C ASN A 67 -2.57 6.56 6.17
N LEU A 68 -3.33 7.61 5.85
CA LEU A 68 -4.20 8.31 6.78
C LEU A 68 -5.64 7.89 6.47
N SER A 69 -6.36 7.37 7.46
CA SER A 69 -7.71 6.83 7.26
C SER A 69 -8.69 7.38 8.28
N VAL A 70 -9.90 7.70 7.81
CA VAL A 70 -11.07 7.87 8.65
C VAL A 70 -11.90 6.58 8.57
N GLU A 71 -12.06 5.91 9.71
CA GLU A 71 -12.72 4.61 9.82
C GLU A 71 -13.97 4.71 10.71
N SER A 72 -15.05 4.08 10.29
CA SER A 72 -16.33 3.99 11.03
C SER A 72 -16.92 2.60 10.88
N GLY A 73 -17.59 2.08 11.91
CA GLY A 73 -18.22 0.76 11.84
C GLY A 73 -18.78 0.29 13.17
N SER A 74 -19.41 -0.88 13.15
CA SER A 74 -20.04 -1.48 14.34
C SER A 74 -19.06 -2.17 15.28
N GLU A 75 -17.85 -2.49 14.80
CA GLU A 75 -16.84 -3.24 15.54
C GLU A 75 -15.53 -2.45 15.63
N PRO A 76 -14.76 -2.58 16.72
CA PRO A 76 -13.42 -2.01 16.82
C PRO A 76 -12.49 -2.52 15.71
N ARG A 77 -11.55 -1.67 15.26
CA ARG A 77 -10.54 -2.05 14.26
C ARG A 77 -9.15 -1.70 14.75
N PHE A 78 -8.23 -2.66 14.61
CA PHE A 78 -6.84 -2.54 15.09
C PHE A 78 -6.72 -2.23 16.60
N GLY A 79 -7.69 -2.66 17.40
CA GLY A 79 -7.77 -2.35 18.82
C GLY A 79 -8.31 -0.95 19.15
N HIS A 80 -8.79 -0.19 18.14
CA HIS A 80 -9.37 1.13 18.32
C HIS A 80 -10.89 1.09 18.17
N VAL A 81 -11.59 1.75 19.09
CA VAL A 81 -13.04 1.99 18.99
C VAL A 81 -13.31 2.94 17.82
N LEU A 82 -14.39 2.69 17.09
CA LEU A 82 -14.80 3.49 15.94
C LEU A 82 -15.98 4.41 16.30
N PRO A 83 -16.13 5.57 15.63
CA PRO A 83 -15.30 6.07 14.52
C PRO A 83 -13.96 6.67 14.98
N ALA A 84 -12.92 6.58 14.14
CA ALA A 84 -11.57 7.05 14.45
C ALA A 84 -10.80 7.54 13.22
N VAL A 85 -9.85 8.46 13.46
CA VAL A 85 -8.82 8.83 12.47
C VAL A 85 -7.51 8.12 12.81
N LEU A 86 -7.05 7.26 11.91
CA LEU A 86 -5.90 6.39 12.13
C LEU A 86 -4.79 6.67 11.10
N VAL A 87 -3.54 6.55 11.57
CA VAL A 87 -2.33 6.56 10.75
C VAL A 87 -1.77 5.14 10.72
N HIS A 88 -1.71 4.59 9.53
CA HIS A 88 -1.15 3.27 9.25
C HIS A 88 0.28 3.41 8.80
N GLY A 89 1.19 2.86 9.58
CA GLY A 89 2.61 2.88 9.29
C GLY A 89 3.02 1.91 8.18
N VAL A 90 4.25 2.09 7.70
CA VAL A 90 4.78 1.29 6.62
C VAL A 90 4.85 -0.18 7.04
N THR A 91 4.10 -1.03 6.33
CA THR A 91 4.03 -2.45 6.65
C THR A 91 4.98 -3.22 5.73
N PRO A 92 6.02 -3.89 6.25
CA PRO A 92 6.99 -4.62 5.43
C PRO A 92 6.47 -5.96 4.91
N ARG A 93 5.26 -6.37 5.32
CA ARG A 93 4.65 -7.68 5.06
C ARG A 93 3.19 -7.52 4.62
N ARG A 94 2.56 -8.62 4.20
CA ARG A 94 1.13 -8.66 3.89
C ARG A 94 0.30 -8.07 5.03
N PHE A 95 -0.60 -7.15 4.69
CA PHE A 95 -1.58 -6.64 5.63
C PHE A 95 -2.83 -7.51 5.56
N THR A 96 -3.25 -8.05 6.71
CA THR A 96 -4.48 -8.83 6.83
C THR A 96 -5.46 -8.06 7.67
N ILE A 97 -6.70 -7.99 7.22
CA ILE A 97 -7.80 -7.48 8.04
C ILE A 97 -9.02 -8.38 7.91
N ASP A 98 -9.61 -8.73 9.04
CA ASP A 98 -10.93 -9.35 9.09
C ASP A 98 -11.99 -8.24 9.12
N LEU A 99 -12.85 -8.23 8.12
CA LEU A 99 -13.98 -7.32 8.00
C LEU A 99 -15.19 -7.99 8.62
N ALA A 100 -15.62 -7.51 9.79
CA ALA A 100 -16.78 -7.98 10.53
C ALA A 100 -17.83 -6.85 10.65
N GLY A 101 -19.07 -7.23 10.92
CA GLY A 101 -20.18 -6.29 11.09
C GLY A 101 -20.33 -5.35 9.90
N THR A 102 -20.65 -4.09 10.16
CA THR A 102 -20.67 -3.05 9.13
C THR A 102 -19.50 -2.09 9.31
N GLY A 103 -19.04 -1.51 8.21
CA GLY A 103 -18.09 -0.42 8.32
C GLY A 103 -17.65 0.18 7.01
N ARG A 104 -16.82 1.20 7.16
CA ARG A 104 -16.28 2.01 6.08
C ARG A 104 -14.91 2.55 6.45
N VAL A 105 -14.01 2.57 5.48
CA VAL A 105 -12.76 3.31 5.52
C VAL A 105 -12.76 4.30 4.37
N THR A 106 -12.33 5.53 4.62
CA THR A 106 -11.92 6.49 3.59
C THR A 106 -10.51 6.95 3.92
N ALA A 107 -9.57 6.83 2.99
CA ALA A 107 -8.17 7.02 3.29
C ALA A 107 -7.38 7.67 2.15
N ALA A 108 -6.35 8.41 2.54
CA ALA A 108 -5.28 8.89 1.68
C ALA A 108 -4.12 7.90 1.74
N LYS A 109 -3.74 7.35 0.59
CA LYS A 109 -2.50 6.59 0.44
C LYS A 109 -1.39 7.56 0.02
N PHE A 110 -0.39 7.74 0.86
CA PHE A 110 0.77 8.57 0.52
C PHE A 110 1.69 7.83 -0.45
N ARG A 111 2.33 8.57 -1.35
CA ARG A 111 3.51 8.07 -2.07
C ARG A 111 4.59 7.72 -1.06
N PRO A 112 5.50 6.76 -1.34
CA PRO A 112 6.58 6.47 -0.41
C PRO A 112 7.38 7.74 -0.09
N GLY A 113 7.55 8.04 1.19
CA GLY A 113 8.16 9.30 1.65
C GLY A 113 7.23 10.52 1.72
N GLY A 114 6.05 10.48 1.09
CA GLY A 114 5.13 11.62 0.98
C GLY A 114 4.64 12.12 2.33
N TRP A 115 4.38 11.21 3.27
CA TRP A 115 4.01 11.58 4.64
C TRP A 115 5.08 12.44 5.34
N VAL A 116 6.35 12.07 5.19
CA VAL A 116 7.47 12.82 5.79
C VAL A 116 7.71 14.12 5.05
N ALA A 117 7.62 14.10 3.72
CA ALA A 117 7.77 15.28 2.89
C ALA A 117 6.66 16.32 3.13
N LEU A 118 5.46 15.89 3.54
CA LEU A 118 4.37 16.76 4.00
C LEU A 118 4.57 17.29 5.44
N GLY A 119 5.66 16.92 6.12
CA GLY A 119 5.96 17.35 7.50
C GLY A 119 5.58 16.36 8.59
N GLY A 120 5.13 15.15 8.23
CA GLY A 120 4.79 14.09 9.18
C GLY A 120 6.04 13.42 9.77
N ARG A 121 5.95 12.96 11.03
CA ARG A 121 6.97 12.07 11.61
C ARG A 121 6.68 10.65 11.17
N LEU A 122 7.72 9.88 10.81
CA LEU A 122 7.54 8.48 10.44
C LEU A 122 6.83 7.69 11.55
N PRO A 123 5.68 7.07 11.26
CA PRO A 123 5.04 6.15 12.19
C PRO A 123 5.88 4.89 12.36
N GLY A 124 5.60 4.13 13.42
CA GLY A 124 6.22 2.83 13.63
C GLY A 124 5.99 1.86 12.47
N ARG A 125 6.93 0.92 12.27
CA ARG A 125 6.76 -0.12 11.26
C ARG A 125 5.62 -1.05 11.66
N ALA A 126 4.71 -1.32 10.72
CA ALA A 126 3.53 -2.15 10.94
C ALA A 126 2.68 -1.73 12.15
N THR A 127 2.62 -0.44 12.47
CA THR A 127 1.75 0.10 13.54
C THR A 127 0.51 0.75 12.96
N VAL A 128 -0.59 0.71 13.71
CA VAL A 128 -1.78 1.53 13.47
C VAL A 128 -2.03 2.32 14.75
N ALA A 129 -2.05 3.65 14.65
CA ALA A 129 -2.22 4.54 15.79
C ALA A 129 -3.21 5.66 15.46
N PRO A 130 -3.89 6.25 16.46
CA PRO A 130 -4.67 7.46 16.25
C PRO A 130 -3.80 8.58 15.65
N LEU A 131 -4.42 9.48 14.87
CA LEU A 131 -3.73 10.63 14.25
C LEU A 131 -2.96 11.46 15.29
N GLY A 132 -3.52 11.64 16.48
CA GLY A 132 -2.95 12.48 17.53
C GLY A 132 -2.75 13.91 17.03
N THR A 133 -1.55 14.44 17.18
CA THR A 133 -1.16 15.78 16.69
C THR A 133 -0.35 15.74 15.39
N ALA A 134 -0.29 14.58 14.72
CA ALA A 134 0.50 14.46 13.51
C ALA A 134 -0.02 15.41 12.41
N LEU A 135 0.92 16.00 11.67
CA LEU A 135 0.64 17.03 10.65
C LEU A 135 -0.06 18.30 11.17
N GLY A 136 -0.19 18.47 12.49
CA GLY A 136 -0.95 19.58 13.07
C GLY A 136 -2.46 19.53 12.79
N LEU A 137 -2.97 18.35 12.39
CA LEU A 137 -4.38 18.17 12.07
C LEU A 137 -5.23 17.95 13.32
N ASP A 138 -6.41 18.56 13.35
CA ASP A 138 -7.44 18.25 14.34
C ASP A 138 -8.19 16.99 13.90
N ALA A 139 -7.95 15.88 14.61
CA ALA A 139 -8.55 14.60 14.31
C ALA A 139 -10.08 14.60 14.44
N ALA A 140 -10.65 15.33 15.41
CA ALA A 140 -12.09 15.37 15.62
C ALA A 140 -12.78 16.14 14.49
N ARG A 141 -12.22 17.30 14.12
CA ARG A 141 -12.74 18.09 12.99
C ARG A 141 -12.66 17.33 11.66
N LEU A 142 -11.55 16.61 11.42
CA LEU A 142 -11.41 15.78 10.22
C LEU A 142 -12.42 14.63 10.21
N LEU A 143 -12.61 13.97 11.35
CA LEU A 143 -13.59 12.91 11.53
C LEU A 143 -14.99 13.42 11.18
N ASP A 144 -15.44 14.50 11.81
CA ASP A 144 -16.77 15.08 11.60
C ASP A 144 -17.00 15.48 10.13
N ALA A 145 -16.02 16.14 9.52
CA ALA A 145 -16.11 16.57 8.12
C ALA A 145 -16.23 15.39 7.15
N VAL A 146 -15.46 14.32 7.36
CA VAL A 146 -15.52 13.12 6.52
C VAL A 146 -16.82 12.34 6.79
N LEU A 147 -17.31 12.27 8.03
CA LEU A 147 -18.56 11.58 8.34
C LEU A 147 -19.80 12.32 7.83
N ALA A 148 -19.77 13.65 7.74
CA ALA A 148 -20.86 14.46 7.19
C ALA A 148 -20.99 14.36 5.66
N ALA A 149 -19.93 13.97 4.95
CA ALA A 149 -19.94 13.85 3.50
C ALA A 149 -20.75 12.62 3.02
N GLU A 150 -21.63 12.85 2.05
CA GLU A 150 -22.69 11.90 1.64
C GLU A 150 -22.15 10.66 0.91
N ASP A 151 -21.13 10.82 0.07
CA ASP A 151 -20.57 9.76 -0.75
C ASP A 151 -19.03 9.66 -0.68
N ASP A 152 -18.46 8.66 -1.34
CA ASP A 152 -17.02 8.39 -1.27
C ASP A 152 -16.17 9.45 -1.99
N ASP A 153 -16.71 10.15 -2.99
CA ASP A 153 -16.01 11.21 -3.70
C ASP A 153 -15.96 12.47 -2.82
N ALA A 154 -17.09 12.83 -2.22
CA ALA A 154 -17.16 13.93 -1.26
C ALA A 154 -16.22 13.69 -0.07
N ARG A 155 -16.15 12.45 0.45
CA ARG A 155 -15.22 12.08 1.53
C ARG A 155 -13.75 12.20 1.11
N ALA A 156 -13.42 11.77 -0.11
CA ALA A 156 -12.08 11.94 -0.66
C ALA A 156 -11.72 13.41 -0.87
N ALA A 157 -12.66 14.22 -1.37
CA ALA A 157 -12.49 15.66 -1.53
C ALA A 157 -12.27 16.37 -0.19
N VAL A 158 -12.93 15.94 0.89
CA VAL A 158 -12.64 16.43 2.25
C VAL A 158 -11.21 16.11 2.67
N LEU A 159 -10.73 14.88 2.44
CA LEU A 159 -9.33 14.54 2.74
C LEU A 159 -8.35 15.40 1.93
N ASP A 160 -8.60 15.60 0.65
CA ASP A 160 -7.77 16.45 -0.21
C ASP A 160 -7.76 17.90 0.28
N ALA A 161 -8.93 18.48 0.54
CA ALA A 161 -9.08 19.86 1.00
C ALA A 161 -8.43 20.11 2.38
N VAL A 162 -8.43 19.11 3.27
CA VAL A 162 -7.79 19.22 4.58
C VAL A 162 -6.26 19.08 4.48
N LEU A 163 -5.76 18.25 3.55
CA LEU A 163 -4.32 18.07 3.36
C LEU A 163 -3.69 19.17 2.50
N ALA A 164 -4.43 19.74 1.54
CA ALA A 164 -3.94 20.74 0.58
C ALA A 164 -3.19 21.92 1.23
N PRO A 165 -3.71 22.56 2.30
CA PRO A 165 -3.01 23.67 2.97
C PRO A 165 -1.71 23.27 3.67
N LEU A 166 -1.48 21.98 3.90
CA LEU A 166 -0.27 21.47 4.55
C LEU A 166 0.88 21.22 3.58
N ALA A 167 0.61 21.21 2.27
CA ALA A 167 1.63 20.91 1.26
C ALA A 167 2.69 22.01 1.21
N PRO A 168 3.95 21.71 1.58
CA PRO A 168 5.05 22.62 1.30
C PRO A 168 5.46 22.48 -0.18
N ASP A 169 6.38 23.33 -0.62
CA ASP A 169 7.18 23.03 -1.80
C ASP A 169 7.93 21.70 -1.56
N PRO A 170 7.77 20.67 -2.42
CA PRO A 170 8.38 19.36 -2.18
C PRO A 170 9.91 19.46 -2.08
N PRO A 171 10.54 18.91 -1.03
CA PRO A 171 11.99 18.94 -0.91
C PRO A 171 12.69 18.25 -2.09
N ALA A 172 13.79 18.82 -2.60
CA ALA A 172 14.52 18.25 -3.74
C ALA A 172 14.94 16.78 -3.49
N ALA A 173 15.46 16.48 -2.29
CA ALA A 173 15.83 15.11 -1.90
C ALA A 173 14.64 14.13 -1.90
N TYR A 174 13.42 14.63 -1.64
CA TYR A 174 12.21 13.82 -1.72
C TYR A 174 11.83 13.53 -3.18
N LEU A 175 11.91 14.53 -4.06
CA LEU A 175 11.66 14.35 -5.49
C LEU A 175 12.68 13.39 -6.12
N GLU A 176 13.96 13.49 -5.75
CA GLU A 176 15.01 12.54 -6.16
C GLU A 176 14.69 11.11 -5.70
N LEU A 177 14.22 10.95 -4.45
CA LEU A 177 13.79 9.66 -3.92
C LEU A 177 12.61 9.09 -4.71
N LEU A 178 11.59 9.91 -5.02
CA LEU A 178 10.43 9.47 -5.81
C LEU A 178 10.87 8.99 -7.20
N ALA A 179 11.67 9.79 -7.90
CA ALA A 179 12.18 9.42 -9.22
C ALA A 179 13.01 8.12 -9.16
N LEU A 180 13.80 7.93 -8.10
CA LEU A 180 14.58 6.71 -7.90
C LEU A 180 13.68 5.50 -7.64
N LEU A 181 12.63 5.65 -6.84
CA LEU A 181 11.65 4.59 -6.57
C LEU A 181 10.88 4.18 -7.82
N GLU A 182 10.53 5.12 -8.69
CA GLU A 182 9.88 4.85 -9.98
C GLU A 182 10.81 4.04 -10.88
N ARG A 183 12.09 4.42 -10.98
CA ARG A 183 13.08 3.63 -11.73
C ARG A 183 13.30 2.24 -11.13
N MET A 184 13.35 2.13 -9.80
CA MET A 184 13.45 0.83 -9.10
C MET A 184 12.26 -0.09 -9.38
N ALA A 185 11.06 0.47 -9.54
CA ALA A 185 9.86 -0.31 -9.87
C ALA A 185 9.82 -0.72 -11.35
N ALA A 186 10.41 0.09 -12.25
CA ALA A 186 10.40 -0.17 -13.69
C ALA A 186 11.55 -1.08 -14.17
N ASP A 187 12.71 -1.02 -13.52
CA ASP A 187 13.91 -1.74 -13.95
C ASP A 187 14.15 -3.02 -13.11
N ARG A 188 13.79 -4.16 -13.70
CA ARG A 188 13.96 -5.49 -13.11
C ARG A 188 15.41 -5.94 -12.96
N SER A 189 16.35 -5.28 -13.64
CA SER A 189 17.79 -5.60 -13.54
C SER A 189 18.43 -5.10 -12.24
N LEU A 190 17.74 -4.21 -11.52
CA LEU A 190 18.15 -3.71 -10.22
C LEU A 190 17.91 -4.80 -9.16
N VAL A 191 19.00 -5.46 -8.74
CA VAL A 191 18.96 -6.53 -7.74
C VAL A 191 19.85 -6.25 -6.53
N ARG A 192 20.70 -5.23 -6.59
CA ARG A 192 21.65 -4.82 -5.54
C ARG A 192 21.48 -3.34 -5.17
N VAL A 193 21.80 -3.01 -3.93
CA VAL A 193 21.70 -1.64 -3.40
C VAL A 193 22.71 -0.73 -4.08
N GLU A 194 23.88 -1.25 -4.44
CA GLU A 194 24.95 -0.55 -5.14
C GLU A 194 24.50 -0.05 -6.51
N GLN A 195 23.70 -0.85 -7.25
CA GLN A 195 23.14 -0.44 -8.54
C GLN A 195 22.21 0.78 -8.37
N VAL A 196 21.36 0.76 -7.35
CA VAL A 196 20.45 1.86 -7.02
C VAL A 196 21.23 3.10 -6.59
N ALA A 197 22.32 2.93 -5.84
CA ALA A 197 23.18 4.02 -5.40
C ALA A 197 23.87 4.71 -6.59
N VAL A 198 24.40 3.93 -7.54
CA VAL A 198 24.97 4.46 -8.80
C VAL A 198 23.89 5.19 -9.60
N LEU A 199 22.69 4.61 -9.73
CA LEU A 199 21.56 5.20 -10.46
C LEU A 199 21.14 6.56 -9.88
N GLY A 200 21.19 6.71 -8.56
CA GLY A 200 20.92 7.95 -7.84
C GLY A 200 22.13 8.86 -7.65
N SER A 201 23.27 8.56 -8.30
CA SER A 201 24.54 9.31 -8.18
C SER A 201 24.96 9.59 -6.72
N MET A 202 24.76 8.62 -5.83
CA MET A 202 25.02 8.76 -4.41
C MET A 202 25.75 7.55 -3.82
N SER A 203 26.39 7.73 -2.67
CA SER A 203 26.96 6.58 -1.93
C SER A 203 25.83 5.70 -1.37
N THR A 204 26.13 4.42 -1.15
CA THR A 204 25.19 3.48 -0.50
C THR A 204 24.75 3.98 0.87
N ARG A 205 25.65 4.62 1.63
CA ARG A 205 25.34 5.24 2.93
C ARG A 205 24.35 6.40 2.81
N SER A 206 24.53 7.28 1.83
CA SER A 206 23.60 8.39 1.58
C SER A 206 22.22 7.86 1.15
N LEU A 207 22.19 6.87 0.26
CA LEU A 207 20.95 6.19 -0.16
C LEU A 207 20.20 5.57 1.02
N GLN A 208 20.91 4.84 1.87
CA GLN A 208 20.32 4.24 3.07
C GLN A 208 19.75 5.28 4.02
N ARG A 209 20.45 6.40 4.22
CA ARG A 209 19.97 7.52 5.06
C ARG A 209 18.72 8.17 4.46
N LEU A 210 18.69 8.39 3.15
CA LEU A 210 17.55 8.96 2.44
C LEU A 210 16.29 8.08 2.62
N PHE A 211 16.44 6.78 2.37
CA PHE A 211 15.36 5.80 2.54
C PHE A 211 14.91 5.67 3.99
N ALA A 212 15.84 5.66 4.95
CA ALA A 212 15.50 5.60 6.37
C ALA A 212 14.74 6.86 6.83
N GLY A 213 15.11 8.04 6.33
CA GLY A 213 14.48 9.31 6.69
C GLY A 213 13.07 9.49 6.13
N TYR A 214 12.84 9.12 4.87
CA TYR A 214 11.54 9.32 4.21
C TYR A 214 10.65 8.09 4.22
N VAL A 215 11.19 6.92 3.88
CA VAL A 215 10.39 5.69 3.65
C VAL A 215 10.27 4.86 4.93
N GLY A 216 11.25 4.95 5.83
CA GLY A 216 11.31 4.13 7.03
C GLY A 216 11.68 2.65 6.77
N LEU A 217 12.04 2.30 5.53
CA LEU A 217 12.57 0.99 5.12
C LEU A 217 13.95 1.15 4.47
N SER A 218 14.73 0.08 4.38
CA SER A 218 16.01 0.12 3.66
C SER A 218 15.80 0.01 2.14
N PRO A 219 16.74 0.50 1.30
CA PRO A 219 16.68 0.33 -0.14
C PRO A 219 16.59 -1.15 -0.55
N LYS A 220 17.33 -2.03 0.14
CA LYS A 220 17.29 -3.48 -0.05
C LYS A 220 15.89 -4.05 0.17
N ALA A 221 15.20 -3.62 1.23
CA ALA A 221 13.86 -4.11 1.54
C ALA A 221 12.83 -3.67 0.50
N VAL A 222 12.93 -2.44 -0.01
CA VAL A 222 12.06 -1.93 -1.07
C VAL A 222 12.34 -2.66 -2.39
N LEU A 223 13.61 -2.86 -2.74
CA LEU A 223 13.99 -3.57 -3.96
C LEU A 223 13.54 -5.04 -3.94
N ALA A 224 13.75 -5.73 -2.82
CA ALA A 224 13.26 -7.10 -2.64
C ALA A 224 11.73 -7.17 -2.83
N ARG A 225 11.00 -6.15 -2.36
CA ARG A 225 9.54 -6.09 -2.51
C ARG A 225 9.09 -6.00 -3.95
N TYR A 226 9.66 -5.10 -4.76
CA TYR A 226 9.33 -4.98 -6.18
C TYR A 226 9.60 -6.28 -6.93
N ARG A 227 10.76 -6.90 -6.67
CA ARG A 227 11.12 -8.19 -7.26
C ARG A 227 10.19 -9.34 -6.86
N LEU A 228 9.63 -9.33 -5.64
CA LEU A 228 8.63 -10.31 -5.21
C LEU A 228 7.27 -10.07 -5.87
N GLN A 229 6.90 -8.81 -6.14
CA GLN A 229 5.71 -8.48 -6.92
C GLN A 229 5.87 -8.94 -8.37
N ASP A 230 7.05 -8.74 -8.98
CA ASP A 230 7.37 -9.29 -10.29
C ASP A 230 7.32 -10.82 -10.30
N ALA A 231 7.80 -11.48 -9.23
CA ALA A 231 7.72 -12.93 -9.09
C ALA A 231 6.26 -13.42 -9.10
N ALA A 232 5.38 -12.75 -8.35
CA ALA A 232 3.95 -13.08 -8.31
C ALA A 232 3.32 -12.90 -9.70
N ALA A 233 3.58 -11.76 -10.35
CA ALA A 233 3.08 -11.49 -11.71
C ALA A 233 3.60 -12.52 -12.74
N THR A 234 4.86 -12.92 -12.65
CA THR A 234 5.44 -13.94 -13.54
C THR A 234 4.78 -15.31 -13.33
N ILE A 235 4.48 -15.68 -12.08
CA ILE A 235 3.75 -16.91 -11.77
C ILE A 235 2.32 -16.85 -12.34
N ASP A 236 1.62 -15.73 -12.15
CA ASP A 236 0.26 -15.53 -12.64
C ASP A 236 0.18 -15.56 -14.18
N ALA A 237 1.23 -15.08 -14.86
CA ALA A 237 1.35 -15.14 -16.32
C ALA A 237 1.67 -16.55 -16.87
N GLY A 238 1.84 -17.55 -16.01
CA GLY A 238 2.14 -18.94 -16.43
C GLY A 238 3.59 -19.14 -16.91
N GLY A 239 4.45 -18.12 -16.85
CA GLY A 239 5.81 -18.15 -17.39
C GLY A 239 6.85 -18.88 -16.52
N VAL A 240 6.43 -19.71 -15.56
CA VAL A 240 7.31 -20.30 -14.55
C VAL A 240 7.45 -21.81 -14.75
N GLY A 241 8.59 -22.21 -15.31
CA GLY A 241 9.01 -23.61 -15.40
C GLY A 241 9.40 -24.17 -14.03
N ASP A 242 10.31 -23.47 -13.34
CA ASP A 242 10.80 -23.86 -12.02
C ASP A 242 11.02 -22.64 -11.09
N LEU A 243 10.91 -22.86 -9.77
CA LEU A 243 11.01 -21.79 -8.77
C LEU A 243 12.45 -21.42 -8.39
N ALA A 244 13.43 -22.29 -8.66
CA ALA A 244 14.83 -22.03 -8.32
C ALA A 244 15.46 -21.07 -9.34
N GLY A 245 15.22 -21.29 -10.63
CA GLY A 245 15.51 -20.42 -11.74
C GLY A 245 14.75 -19.09 -11.64
N LEU A 246 13.49 -19.10 -11.22
CA LEU A 246 12.78 -17.84 -10.92
C LEU A 246 13.49 -17.07 -9.80
N ALA A 247 13.84 -17.73 -8.69
CA ALA A 247 14.56 -17.10 -7.59
C ALA A 247 15.91 -16.52 -8.05
N ALA A 248 16.69 -17.29 -8.81
CA ALA A 248 18.01 -16.91 -9.31
C ALA A 248 17.93 -15.75 -10.31
N SER A 249 17.00 -15.82 -11.27
CA SER A 249 16.79 -14.76 -12.29
C SER A 249 16.40 -13.43 -11.64
N LEU A 250 15.61 -13.50 -10.57
CA LEU A 250 15.26 -12.32 -9.81
C LEU A 250 16.36 -11.93 -8.83
N GLY A 251 17.47 -12.66 -8.66
CA GLY A 251 18.62 -12.29 -7.84
C GLY A 251 18.58 -12.73 -6.38
N TRP A 252 17.78 -13.75 -6.02
CA TRP A 252 17.91 -14.45 -4.75
C TRP A 252 19.04 -15.48 -4.82
N PHE A 253 19.74 -15.67 -3.70
CA PHE A 253 20.85 -16.63 -3.62
C PHE A 253 20.37 -18.08 -3.80
N ASP A 254 19.22 -18.41 -3.20
CA ASP A 254 18.62 -19.73 -3.30
C ASP A 254 17.09 -19.65 -3.18
N GLN A 255 16.44 -20.77 -3.51
CA GLN A 255 14.98 -20.90 -3.45
C GLN A 255 14.42 -20.82 -2.02
N ALA A 256 15.17 -21.22 -0.99
CA ALA A 256 14.70 -21.21 0.39
C ALA A 256 14.59 -19.76 0.91
N HIS A 257 15.59 -18.93 0.59
CA HIS A 257 15.60 -17.49 0.85
C HIS A 257 14.45 -16.80 0.12
N PHE A 258 14.30 -17.07 -1.18
CA PHE A 258 13.17 -16.56 -1.96
C PHE A 258 11.83 -16.98 -1.37
N SER A 259 11.66 -18.26 -1.00
CA SER A 259 10.40 -18.78 -0.46
C SER A 259 10.01 -18.13 0.87
N ARG A 260 10.99 -17.84 1.74
CA ARG A 260 10.77 -17.12 3.01
C ARG A 260 10.31 -15.69 2.75
N ASP A 261 11.01 -14.96 1.90
CA ASP A 261 10.68 -13.57 1.59
C ASP A 261 9.34 -13.46 0.84
N PHE A 262 9.13 -14.34 -0.15
CA PHE A 262 7.88 -14.43 -0.89
C PHE A 262 6.71 -14.69 0.05
N ARG A 263 6.80 -15.67 0.96
CA ARG A 263 5.76 -15.93 1.95
C ARG A 263 5.53 -14.74 2.89
N ALA A 264 6.57 -14.03 3.28
CA ALA A 264 6.43 -12.85 4.13
C ALA A 264 5.65 -11.72 3.44
N VAL A 265 5.77 -11.60 2.12
CA VAL A 265 5.10 -10.55 1.32
C VAL A 265 3.73 -10.98 0.82
N THR A 266 3.58 -12.21 0.30
CA THR A 266 2.34 -12.69 -0.33
C THR A 266 1.45 -13.52 0.61
N GLY A 267 1.97 -13.94 1.78
CA GLY A 267 1.26 -14.76 2.74
C GLY A 267 1.31 -16.28 2.47
N THR A 268 1.76 -16.70 1.29
CA THR A 268 1.84 -18.12 0.90
C THR A 268 3.20 -18.45 0.29
N THR A 269 3.59 -19.74 0.28
CA THR A 269 4.82 -20.15 -0.39
C THR A 269 4.69 -20.00 -1.91
N PRO A 270 5.79 -19.76 -2.63
CA PRO A 270 5.76 -19.66 -4.09
C PRO A 270 5.26 -20.95 -4.75
N SER A 271 5.55 -22.12 -4.17
CA SER A 271 5.03 -23.41 -4.66
C SER A 271 3.50 -23.53 -4.55
N ALA A 272 2.93 -23.10 -3.43
CA ALA A 272 1.47 -23.10 -3.26
C ALA A 272 0.80 -22.04 -4.14
N TYR A 273 1.45 -20.90 -4.36
CA TYR A 273 0.99 -19.86 -5.28
C TYR A 273 0.97 -20.37 -6.73
N LEU A 274 2.09 -20.97 -7.20
CA LEU A 274 2.22 -21.55 -8.54
C LEU A 274 1.22 -22.66 -8.82
N ARG A 275 1.01 -23.57 -7.87
CA ARG A 275 0.00 -24.64 -8.03
C ARG A 275 -1.40 -24.09 -8.25
N ARG A 276 -1.76 -23.02 -7.53
CA ARG A 276 -3.06 -22.35 -7.68
C ARG A 276 -3.19 -21.65 -9.03
N ALA A 277 -2.16 -20.91 -9.44
CA ALA A 277 -2.15 -20.23 -10.73
C ALA A 277 -2.35 -21.23 -11.89
N ARG A 278 -1.67 -22.38 -11.85
CA ARG A 278 -1.85 -23.46 -12.85
C ARG A 278 -3.26 -24.03 -12.84
N ALA A 279 -3.82 -24.33 -11.68
CA ALA A 279 -5.19 -24.86 -11.59
C ALA A 279 -6.25 -23.87 -12.14
N ALA A 280 -6.04 -22.57 -11.97
CA ALA A 280 -6.93 -21.55 -12.54
C ALA A 280 -6.80 -21.44 -14.07
N GLN A 281 -5.62 -21.72 -14.63
CA GLN A 281 -5.37 -21.74 -16.07
C GLN A 281 -5.92 -23.01 -16.74
N ASP A 282 -5.96 -24.14 -16.04
CA ASP A 282 -6.50 -25.40 -16.58
C ASP A 282 -8.05 -25.44 -16.61
N THR A 283 -8.72 -24.50 -15.92
CA THR A 283 -10.19 -24.45 -15.80
C THR A 283 -10.85 -23.41 -16.72
N GLY A 284 -10.06 -22.57 -17.40
CA GLY A 284 -10.52 -21.52 -18.31
C GLY A 284 -10.16 -21.80 -19.76
#